data_AF-A0A327NJQ0-F1
#
_entry.id   AF-A0A327NJQ0-F1
#
_cell.length_a   1.000
_cell.length_b   1.000
_cell.length_c   1.000
_cell.angle_alpha   90.00
_cell.angle_beta   90.00
_cell.angle_gamma   90.00
#
_symmetry.space_group_name_H-M   'P 1'
#
loop_
_entity.id
_entity.type
_entity.pdbx_description
1 polymer ?
#
loop_
_entity_poly.entity_id
_entity_poly.type
_entity_poly.pdbx_seq_one_letter_code
_entity_poly.pdbx_strand_id
1 'polypeptide(L)'
;MKRFLVVFGLFVLSSLNSFGQLTDYRVFFGLTNQQPEQVVLRQWQQNRQVRYLTLNPHTLETAVSSLPPTAVRTVPWASLLQQISQTPYARALQLEQQRDYNLQDAGIERADTTERGFSLTIDLCPSSKPLTRSVFEQLIRAFEVEEKPIPVTITITGLWMESHQDDLAYLKSLVSRGDLAITWVNHSYHHRYNPACPYP
;
A
#
# COMPACT_ATOMS: atom_id res chain seq x y z
N MET A 1 28.88 -31.43 53.70
CA MET A 1 28.49 -30.02 53.53
C MET A 1 28.30 -29.73 52.04
N LYS A 2 27.11 -29.22 51.69
CA LYS A 2 26.71 -28.49 50.47
C LYS A 2 26.93 -29.14 49.10
N ARG A 3 25.85 -29.76 48.60
CA ARG A 3 25.58 -30.04 47.18
C ARG A 3 25.37 -28.69 46.45
N PHE A 4 26.12 -28.42 45.39
CA PHE A 4 25.87 -27.29 44.50
C PHE A 4 25.12 -27.79 43.26
N LEU A 5 23.83 -27.49 43.21
CA LEU A 5 22.96 -27.70 42.06
C LEU A 5 23.03 -26.39 41.25
N VAL A 6 23.76 -26.38 40.13
CA VAL A 6 23.77 -25.24 39.20
C VAL A 6 22.73 -25.53 38.12
N VAL A 7 21.54 -24.97 38.28
CA VAL A 7 20.52 -24.94 37.21
C VAL A 7 20.84 -23.73 36.34
N PHE A 8 21.34 -23.99 35.13
CA PHE A 8 21.52 -22.97 34.12
C PHE A 8 20.17 -22.75 33.41
N GLY A 9 19.42 -21.74 33.84
CA GLY A 9 18.20 -21.32 33.16
C GLY A 9 18.54 -20.52 31.90
N LEU A 10 18.50 -21.16 30.74
CA LEU A 10 18.49 -20.46 29.45
C LEU A 10 17.14 -19.71 29.33
N PHE A 11 17.12 -18.44 29.70
CA PHE A 11 16.09 -17.52 29.24
C PHE A 11 16.34 -17.24 27.76
N VAL A 12 15.67 -17.99 26.89
CA VAL A 12 15.48 -17.58 25.50
C VAL A 12 14.60 -16.33 25.55
N LEU A 13 15.24 -15.17 25.53
CA LEU A 13 14.61 -13.90 25.17
C LEU A 13 14.24 -13.99 23.69
N SER A 14 13.18 -14.72 23.39
CA SER A 14 12.45 -14.53 22.14
C SER A 14 11.88 -13.12 22.19
N SER A 15 12.60 -12.18 21.60
CA SER A 15 12.04 -10.91 21.16
C SER A 15 10.94 -11.25 20.16
N LEU A 16 9.74 -11.48 20.68
CA LEU A 16 8.52 -11.29 19.92
C LEU A 16 8.63 -9.85 19.42
N ASN A 17 9.01 -9.70 18.15
CA ASN A 17 8.77 -8.47 17.43
C ASN A 17 7.26 -8.30 17.43
N SER A 18 6.73 -7.69 18.49
CA SER A 18 5.42 -7.08 18.46
C SER A 18 5.54 -6.07 17.33
N PHE A 19 4.97 -6.42 16.17
CA PHE A 19 4.69 -5.44 15.15
C PHE A 19 3.94 -4.33 15.86
N GLY A 20 4.59 -3.17 16.03
CA GLY A 20 4.07 -2.09 16.85
C GLY A 20 2.62 -1.85 16.48
N GLN A 21 1.73 -2.04 17.44
CA GLN A 21 0.29 -1.95 17.19
C GLN A 21 0.00 -0.59 16.57
N LEU A 22 -0.61 -0.61 15.40
CA LEU A 22 -1.09 0.59 14.74
C LEU A 22 -2.31 1.08 15.49
N THR A 23 -2.27 2.32 15.97
CA THR A 23 -3.38 2.97 16.69
C THR A 23 -3.66 4.34 16.09
N ASP A 24 -4.86 4.87 16.32
CA ASP A 24 -5.27 6.21 15.89
C ASP A 24 -5.11 6.48 14.37
N TYR A 25 -5.35 5.46 13.54
CA TYR A 25 -5.36 5.63 12.09
C TYR A 25 -6.49 6.56 11.67
N ARG A 26 -6.15 7.63 10.94
CA ARG A 26 -7.15 8.57 10.43
C ARG A 26 -6.74 9.19 9.10
N VAL A 27 -7.76 9.64 8.37
CA VAL A 27 -7.56 10.58 7.27
C VAL A 27 -6.98 11.87 7.84
N PHE A 28 -5.92 12.36 7.20
CA PHE A 28 -5.25 13.57 7.60
C PHE A 28 -4.75 14.25 6.34
N PHE A 29 -5.23 15.46 6.05
CA PHE A 29 -4.77 16.24 4.91
C PHE A 29 -3.83 17.33 5.38
N GLY A 30 -2.65 17.40 4.77
CA GLY A 30 -1.65 18.36 5.13
C GLY A 30 -0.49 18.41 4.15
N LEU A 31 0.48 19.24 4.48
CA LEU A 31 1.73 19.36 3.74
C LEU A 31 2.90 19.23 4.71
N THR A 32 3.98 18.61 4.26
CA THR A 32 5.26 18.70 4.99
C THR A 32 5.81 20.12 4.88
N ASN A 33 6.48 20.58 5.93
CA ASN A 33 7.09 21.91 5.96
C ASN A 33 8.46 21.96 5.24
N GLN A 34 9.05 20.79 4.97
CA GLN A 34 10.31 20.68 4.22
C GLN A 34 10.05 20.71 2.71
N GLN A 35 11.01 21.27 1.97
CA GLN A 35 11.03 21.29 0.51
C GLN A 35 11.78 20.08 -0.06
N PRO A 36 11.32 19.48 -1.18
CA PRO A 36 10.03 19.76 -1.82
C PRO A 36 8.87 19.31 -0.93
N GLU A 37 7.79 20.09 -0.90
CA GLU A 37 6.62 19.75 -0.08
C GLU A 37 5.97 18.44 -0.54
N GLN A 38 5.65 17.60 0.43
CA GLN A 38 4.89 16.36 0.22
C GLN A 38 3.48 16.52 0.78
N VAL A 39 2.51 15.95 0.08
CA VAL A 39 1.13 15.82 0.53
C VAL A 39 1.05 14.74 1.59
N VAL A 40 0.42 15.05 2.71
CA VAL A 40 0.10 14.06 3.75
C VAL A 40 -1.35 13.62 3.56
N LEU A 41 -1.58 12.30 3.53
CA LEU A 41 -2.90 11.70 3.27
C LEU A 41 -3.49 10.97 4.49
N ARG A 42 -2.62 10.42 5.33
CA ARG A 42 -3.00 9.61 6.51
C ARG A 42 -2.03 9.86 7.65
N GLN A 43 -2.52 9.70 8.87
CA GLN A 43 -1.73 9.74 10.10
C GLN A 43 -2.12 8.57 11.01
N TRP A 44 -1.15 8.01 11.73
CA TRP A 44 -1.37 7.03 12.80
C TRP A 44 -0.25 7.07 13.85
N GLN A 45 -0.42 6.32 14.93
CA GLN A 45 0.59 6.04 15.94
C GLN A 45 1.15 4.63 15.75
N GLN A 46 2.48 4.51 15.78
CA GLN A 46 3.18 3.23 15.74
C GLN A 46 4.50 3.33 16.50
N ASN A 47 4.78 2.39 17.39
CA ASN A 47 6.00 2.40 18.22
C ASN A 47 6.19 3.71 19.00
N ARG A 48 5.09 4.30 19.51
CA ARG A 48 5.05 5.61 20.20
C ARG A 48 5.51 6.80 19.34
N GLN A 49 5.57 6.62 18.02
CA GLN A 49 5.88 7.68 17.07
C GLN A 49 4.68 7.93 16.17
N VAL A 50 4.46 9.21 15.85
CA VAL A 50 3.52 9.59 14.81
C VAL A 50 4.11 9.20 13.46
N ARG A 51 3.30 8.57 12.63
CA ARG A 51 3.63 8.17 11.27
C ARG A 51 2.66 8.82 10.31
N TYR A 52 3.16 9.11 9.12
CA TYR A 52 2.40 9.76 8.04
C TYR A 52 2.55 8.96 6.75
N LEU A 53 1.45 8.85 6.01
CA LEU A 53 1.51 8.48 4.59
C LEU A 53 1.71 9.77 3.80
N THR A 54 2.90 9.92 3.22
CA THR A 54 3.26 11.07 2.41
C THR A 54 3.26 10.70 0.93
N LEU A 55 3.00 11.69 0.07
CA LEU A 55 2.96 11.60 -1.37
C LEU A 55 3.75 12.77 -1.96
N ASN A 56 4.70 12.49 -2.84
CA ASN A 56 5.29 13.53 -3.68
C ASN A 56 4.28 13.89 -4.78
N PRO A 57 3.75 15.13 -4.82
CA PRO A 57 2.70 15.48 -5.77
C PRO A 57 3.19 15.54 -7.23
N HIS A 58 4.51 15.57 -7.45
CA HIS A 58 5.15 15.59 -8.77
C HIS A 58 5.46 14.19 -9.32
N THR A 59 5.88 13.25 -8.47
CA THR A 59 6.26 11.89 -8.91
C THR A 59 5.20 10.83 -8.60
N LEU A 60 4.18 11.17 -7.79
CA LEU A 60 3.18 10.25 -7.24
C LEU A 60 3.75 9.18 -6.29
N GLU A 61 5.04 9.24 -6.00
CA GLU A 61 5.67 8.32 -5.05
C GLU A 61 5.10 8.51 -3.65
N THR A 62 4.80 7.41 -2.98
CA THR A 62 4.31 7.41 -1.60
C THR A 62 5.35 6.84 -0.65
N ALA A 63 5.34 7.33 0.58
CA ALA A 63 6.23 6.85 1.63
C ALA A 63 5.55 6.86 3.00
N VAL A 64 5.98 5.94 3.86
CA VAL A 64 5.68 5.99 5.29
C VAL A 64 6.78 6.78 5.99
N SER A 65 6.47 8.00 6.41
CA SER A 65 7.43 8.91 7.02
C SER A 65 7.22 9.01 8.53
N SER A 66 8.31 9.01 9.31
CA SER A 66 8.28 9.36 10.73
C SER A 66 8.72 10.80 10.88
N LEU A 67 7.75 11.69 11.08
CA LEU A 67 7.99 13.13 11.19
C LEU A 67 7.44 13.61 12.54
N PRO A 68 8.09 14.59 13.19
CA PRO A 68 7.48 15.25 14.34
C PRO A 68 6.22 16.01 13.88
N PRO A 69 5.18 16.14 14.72
CA PRO A 69 3.96 16.88 14.36
C PRO A 69 4.23 18.32 13.90
N THR A 70 5.32 18.94 14.36
CA THR A 70 5.74 20.29 13.95
C THR A 70 6.26 20.38 12.51
N ALA A 71 6.61 19.25 11.89
CA ALA A 71 7.08 19.19 10.50
C ALA A 71 5.93 19.02 9.49
N VAL A 72 4.69 18.92 9.96
CA VAL A 72 3.50 18.78 9.13
C VAL A 72 2.49 19.84 9.52
N ARG A 73 1.94 20.54 8.53
CA ARG A 73 0.81 21.46 8.73
C ARG A 73 -0.47 20.85 8.19
N THR A 74 -1.54 20.91 8.97
CA THR A 74 -2.88 20.52 8.52
C THR A 74 -3.37 21.54 7.50
N VAL A 75 -3.90 21.05 6.38
CA VAL A 75 -4.47 21.89 5.32
C VAL A 75 -5.84 21.32 4.94
N PRO A 76 -6.92 22.13 4.94
CA PRO A 76 -8.21 21.67 4.42
C PRO A 76 -8.08 21.15 2.99
N TRP A 77 -8.79 20.06 2.67
CA TRP A 77 -8.65 19.39 1.38
C TRP A 77 -8.78 20.32 0.16
N ALA A 78 -9.78 21.19 0.16
CA ALA A 78 -9.99 22.16 -0.92
C ALA A 78 -8.79 23.10 -1.09
N SER A 79 -8.25 23.63 0.00
CA SER A 79 -7.07 24.50 -0.01
C SER A 79 -5.81 23.74 -0.42
N LEU A 80 -5.69 22.47 -0.02
CA LEU A 80 -4.58 21.61 -0.43
C LEU A 80 -4.58 21.45 -1.95
N LEU A 81 -5.70 21.02 -2.53
CA LEU A 81 -5.84 20.86 -3.98
C LEU A 81 -5.55 22.15 -4.75
N GLN A 82 -5.96 23.31 -4.21
CA GLN A 82 -5.64 24.60 -4.82
C GLN A 82 -4.13 24.87 -4.84
N GLN A 83 -3.44 24.63 -3.71
CA GLN A 83 -1.99 24.85 -3.58
C GLN A 83 -1.18 23.94 -4.52
N ILE A 84 -1.59 22.69 -4.68
CA ILE A 84 -0.89 21.72 -5.55
C ILE A 84 -1.50 21.61 -6.95
N SER A 85 -2.35 22.56 -7.36
CA SER A 85 -3.16 22.46 -8.60
C SER A 85 -2.36 22.21 -9.89
N GLN A 86 -1.10 22.67 -9.94
CA GLN A 86 -0.22 22.49 -11.11
C GLN A 86 0.51 21.14 -11.13
N THR A 87 0.41 20.37 -10.04
CA THR A 87 1.10 19.09 -9.91
C THR A 87 0.37 17.98 -10.67
N PRO A 88 1.09 16.97 -11.19
CA PRO A 88 0.51 15.74 -11.74
C PRO A 88 -0.57 15.12 -10.84
N TYR A 89 -0.36 15.06 -9.54
CA TYR A 89 -1.34 14.49 -8.60
C TYR A 89 -2.68 15.24 -8.62
N ALA A 90 -2.65 16.57 -8.52
CA ALA A 90 -3.88 17.36 -8.52
C ALA A 90 -4.60 17.28 -9.87
N ARG A 91 -3.85 17.29 -10.98
CA ARG A 91 -4.43 17.14 -12.33
C ARG A 91 -5.12 15.80 -12.51
N ALA A 92 -4.51 14.71 -12.05
CA ALA A 92 -5.11 13.38 -12.09
C ALA A 92 -6.41 13.35 -11.26
N LEU A 93 -6.38 13.86 -10.03
CA LEU A 93 -7.57 13.91 -9.18
C LEU A 93 -8.70 14.76 -9.78
N GLN A 94 -8.39 15.92 -10.36
CA GLN A 94 -9.39 16.79 -10.98
C GLN A 94 -10.02 16.12 -12.21
N LEU A 95 -9.22 15.43 -13.02
CA LEU A 95 -9.72 14.68 -14.18
C LEU A 95 -10.70 13.59 -13.75
N GLU A 96 -10.34 12.80 -12.74
CA GLU A 96 -11.20 11.72 -12.23
C GLU A 96 -12.47 12.26 -11.54
N GLN A 97 -12.38 13.39 -10.82
CA GLN A 97 -13.56 14.03 -10.21
C GLN A 97 -14.59 14.49 -11.24
N GLN A 98 -14.16 14.92 -12.43
CA GLN A 98 -15.09 15.28 -13.52
C GLN A 98 -15.81 14.05 -14.11
N ARG A 99 -15.33 12.85 -13.80
CA ARG A 99 -15.78 11.57 -14.34
C ARG A 99 -16.44 10.67 -13.30
N ASP A 100 -16.73 11.21 -12.12
CA ASP A 100 -17.47 10.53 -11.06
C ASP A 100 -18.97 10.46 -11.39
N TYR A 101 -19.30 9.84 -12.53
CA TYR A 101 -20.65 9.45 -12.96
C TYR A 101 -20.81 7.93 -12.88
N ASN A 102 -22.01 7.41 -13.21
CA ASN A 102 -22.38 6.00 -13.00
C ASN A 102 -21.25 5.00 -13.31
N LEU A 103 -20.87 4.24 -12.29
CA LEU A 103 -19.73 3.33 -12.24
C LEU A 103 -19.89 2.02 -13.03
N GLN A 104 -21.00 1.87 -13.75
CA GLN A 104 -21.24 0.69 -14.58
C GLN A 104 -20.24 0.69 -15.74
N ASP A 105 -19.50 -0.41 -15.89
CA ASP A 105 -18.43 -0.57 -16.89
C ASP A 105 -17.29 0.47 -16.81
N ALA A 106 -17.11 1.13 -15.65
CA ALA A 106 -16.04 2.12 -15.42
C ALA A 106 -14.65 1.48 -15.20
N GLY A 107 -14.38 0.35 -15.85
CA GLY A 107 -13.04 -0.26 -15.89
C GLY A 107 -12.03 0.64 -16.59
N ILE A 108 -10.78 0.17 -16.72
CA ILE A 108 -9.75 0.90 -17.45
C ILE A 108 -10.15 1.02 -18.93
N GLU A 109 -10.68 2.19 -19.33
CA GLU A 109 -11.07 2.46 -20.72
C GLU A 109 -9.88 2.90 -21.59
N ARG A 110 -8.80 3.39 -20.97
CA ARG A 110 -7.66 3.99 -21.66
C ARG A 110 -6.36 3.68 -20.91
N ALA A 111 -5.32 3.38 -21.67
CA ALA A 111 -3.94 3.40 -21.22
C ALA A 111 -3.21 4.55 -21.90
N ASP A 112 -2.14 5.05 -21.28
CA ASP A 112 -1.22 5.93 -21.98
C ASP A 112 -0.54 5.14 -23.11
N THR A 113 -0.73 5.59 -24.35
CA THR A 113 -0.21 4.93 -25.55
C THR A 113 1.12 5.54 -26.02
N THR A 114 1.63 6.56 -25.31
CA THR A 114 2.92 7.19 -25.65
C THR A 114 4.11 6.30 -25.27
N GLU A 115 3.93 5.42 -24.29
CA GLU A 115 4.91 4.43 -23.86
C GLU A 115 4.57 3.05 -24.44
N ARG A 116 5.60 2.29 -24.84
CA ARG A 116 5.42 0.89 -25.27
C ARG A 116 5.55 -0.03 -24.06
N GLY A 117 4.48 -0.73 -23.73
CA GLY A 117 4.49 -1.70 -22.64
C GLY A 117 3.08 -2.15 -22.27
N PHE A 118 2.96 -2.79 -21.13
CA PHE A 118 1.68 -3.12 -20.50
C PHE A 118 1.77 -2.77 -19.02
N SER A 119 0.63 -2.40 -18.43
CA SER A 119 0.51 -2.26 -16.97
C SER A 119 -0.23 -3.49 -16.45
N LEU A 120 0.39 -4.23 -15.54
CA LEU A 120 -0.26 -5.38 -14.90
C LEU A 120 -0.82 -4.97 -13.54
N THR A 121 -2.14 -5.12 -13.39
CA THR A 121 -2.87 -4.91 -12.14
C THR A 121 -3.56 -6.21 -11.71
N ILE A 122 -3.50 -6.55 -10.42
CA ILE A 122 -4.14 -7.74 -9.86
C ILE A 122 -4.98 -7.33 -8.66
N ASP A 123 -6.26 -7.73 -8.66
CA ASP A 123 -7.20 -7.43 -7.58
C ASP A 123 -7.35 -8.63 -6.63
N LEU A 124 -6.95 -8.43 -5.37
CA LEU A 124 -7.08 -9.40 -4.28
C LEU A 124 -8.26 -9.01 -3.39
N CYS A 125 -9.45 -9.19 -3.95
CA CYS A 125 -10.75 -9.10 -3.27
C CYS A 125 -10.88 -10.14 -2.14
N PRO A 126 -11.86 -10.01 -1.23
CA PRO A 126 -12.10 -11.01 -0.21
C PRO A 126 -12.42 -12.35 -0.89
N SER A 127 -11.66 -13.38 -0.52
CA SER A 127 -11.72 -14.71 -1.12
C SER A 127 -11.56 -15.75 -0.02
N SER A 128 -12.04 -16.96 -0.28
CA SER A 128 -11.69 -18.16 0.50
C SER A 128 -10.73 -19.09 -0.25
N LYS A 129 -10.45 -18.79 -1.53
CA LYS A 129 -9.57 -19.58 -2.39
C LYS A 129 -8.12 -19.13 -2.21
N PRO A 130 -7.16 -20.07 -2.15
CA PRO A 130 -5.74 -19.74 -2.06
C PRO A 130 -5.27 -18.93 -3.27
N LEU A 131 -4.19 -18.18 -3.09
CA LEU A 131 -3.55 -17.47 -4.19
C LEU A 131 -3.06 -18.46 -5.25
N THR A 132 -3.42 -18.22 -6.51
CA THR A 132 -2.88 -18.98 -7.65
C THR A 132 -1.43 -18.56 -7.92
N ARG A 133 -0.49 -19.12 -7.14
CA ARG A 133 0.94 -18.75 -7.19
C ARG A 133 1.57 -18.95 -8.57
N SER A 134 1.07 -19.92 -9.34
CA SER A 134 1.54 -20.20 -10.70
C SER A 134 1.38 -19.01 -11.66
N VAL A 135 0.47 -18.06 -11.40
CA VAL A 135 0.36 -16.82 -12.18
C VAL A 135 1.61 -15.97 -12.00
N PHE A 136 2.10 -15.80 -10.77
CA PHE A 136 3.31 -15.03 -10.48
C PHE A 136 4.56 -15.74 -10.97
N GLU A 137 4.63 -17.07 -10.84
CA GLU A 137 5.75 -17.86 -11.35
C GLU A 137 5.86 -17.79 -12.88
N GLN A 138 4.72 -17.86 -13.57
CA GLN A 138 4.67 -17.71 -15.03
C GLN A 138 5.00 -16.28 -15.46
N LEU A 139 4.49 -15.27 -14.75
CA LEU A 139 4.85 -13.87 -14.98
C LEU A 139 6.37 -13.67 -14.87
N ILE A 140 6.99 -14.19 -13.82
CA ILE A 140 8.43 -14.10 -13.61
C ILE A 140 9.19 -14.75 -14.76
N ARG A 141 8.86 -16.00 -15.10
CA ARG A 141 9.51 -16.70 -16.22
C ARG A 141 9.34 -16.00 -17.57
N ALA A 142 8.22 -15.32 -17.77
CA ALA A 142 7.90 -14.67 -19.04
C ALA A 142 8.63 -13.34 -19.26
N PHE A 143 9.00 -12.63 -18.18
CA PHE A 143 9.55 -11.28 -18.27
C PHE A 143 10.91 -11.08 -17.60
N GLU A 144 11.44 -12.06 -16.86
CA GLU A 144 12.69 -11.87 -16.12
C GLU A 144 13.92 -11.57 -16.99
N VAL A 145 13.85 -11.86 -18.30
CA VAL A 145 14.91 -11.56 -19.26
C VAL A 145 14.89 -10.08 -19.66
N GLU A 146 13.70 -9.51 -19.81
CA GLU A 146 13.48 -8.13 -20.24
C GLU A 146 13.43 -7.14 -19.06
N GLU A 147 12.87 -7.54 -17.93
CA GLU A 147 12.62 -6.68 -16.78
C GLU A 147 12.71 -7.44 -15.46
N LYS A 148 13.63 -7.02 -14.59
CA LYS A 148 13.76 -7.55 -13.22
C LYS A 148 14.22 -6.45 -12.26
N PRO A 149 13.49 -6.18 -11.15
CA PRO A 149 12.23 -6.80 -10.74
C PRO A 149 11.05 -6.41 -11.67
N ILE A 150 10.09 -7.31 -11.85
CA ILE A 150 8.93 -7.05 -12.72
C ILE A 150 7.93 -6.14 -11.98
N PRO A 151 7.53 -4.99 -12.55
CA PRO A 151 6.55 -4.10 -11.94
C PRO A 151 5.15 -4.71 -12.00
N VAL A 152 4.49 -4.77 -10.86
CA VAL A 152 3.09 -5.21 -10.77
C VAL A 152 2.34 -4.38 -9.73
N THR A 153 1.13 -3.97 -10.06
CA THR A 153 0.24 -3.34 -9.09
C THR A 153 -0.69 -4.39 -8.49
N ILE A 154 -0.70 -4.50 -7.17
CA ILE A 154 -1.63 -5.40 -6.46
C ILE A 154 -2.55 -4.56 -5.61
N THR A 155 -3.83 -4.54 -5.97
CA THR A 155 -4.88 -3.96 -5.13
C THR A 155 -5.30 -5.03 -4.11
N ILE A 156 -5.27 -4.71 -2.82
CA ILE A 156 -5.42 -5.70 -1.76
C ILE A 156 -6.41 -5.26 -0.69
N THR A 157 -7.32 -6.17 -0.33
CA THR A 157 -8.31 -5.93 0.72
C THR A 157 -7.81 -6.34 2.10
N GLY A 158 -8.34 -5.68 3.13
CA GLY A 158 -8.05 -6.01 4.52
C GLY A 158 -8.41 -7.45 4.87
N LEU A 159 -9.62 -7.88 4.51
CA LEU A 159 -10.08 -9.25 4.76
C LEU A 159 -9.22 -10.30 4.05
N TRP A 160 -8.77 -10.04 2.82
CA TRP A 160 -7.86 -10.97 2.14
C TRP A 160 -6.54 -11.12 2.89
N MET A 161 -5.95 -10.03 3.38
CA MET A 161 -4.70 -10.08 4.16
C MET A 161 -4.85 -10.88 5.46
N GLU A 162 -6.00 -10.79 6.11
CA GLU A 162 -6.28 -11.53 7.34
C GLU A 162 -6.41 -13.04 7.10
N SER A 163 -7.10 -13.43 6.03
CA SER A 163 -7.35 -14.84 5.71
C SER A 163 -6.20 -15.52 4.93
N HIS A 164 -5.28 -14.76 4.32
CA HIS A 164 -4.21 -15.31 3.47
C HIS A 164 -2.81 -14.85 3.91
N GLN A 165 -2.49 -14.97 5.20
CA GLN A 165 -1.21 -14.53 5.75
C GLN A 165 0.00 -15.19 5.06
N ASP A 166 -0.11 -16.49 4.76
CA ASP A 166 0.96 -17.26 4.09
C ASP A 166 1.15 -16.82 2.63
N ASP A 167 0.08 -16.49 1.93
CA ASP A 167 0.17 -15.98 0.55
C ASP A 167 0.67 -14.54 0.53
N LEU A 168 0.29 -13.71 1.50
CA LEU A 168 0.88 -12.39 1.67
C LEU A 168 2.38 -12.47 1.97
N ALA A 169 2.80 -13.41 2.81
CA ALA A 169 4.20 -13.67 3.08
C ALA A 169 4.94 -14.15 1.83
N TYR A 170 4.33 -15.02 1.02
CA TYR A 170 4.84 -15.44 -0.27
C TYR A 170 5.06 -14.25 -1.23
N LEU A 171 4.06 -13.38 -1.40
CA LEU A 171 4.19 -12.17 -2.24
C LEU A 171 5.30 -11.25 -1.75
N LYS A 172 5.38 -11.01 -0.43
CA LYS A 172 6.49 -10.24 0.17
C LYS A 172 7.85 -10.89 -0.06
N SER A 173 7.90 -12.23 -0.09
CA SER A 173 9.15 -12.95 -0.38
C SER A 173 9.62 -12.68 -1.82
N LEU A 174 8.71 -12.61 -2.79
CA LEU A 174 9.04 -12.28 -4.19
C LEU A 174 9.63 -10.87 -4.30
N VAL A 175 9.09 -9.91 -3.53
CA VAL A 175 9.67 -8.56 -3.42
C VAL A 175 11.05 -8.60 -2.79
N SER A 176 11.22 -9.30 -1.67
CA SER A 176 12.51 -9.37 -0.95
C SER A 176 13.64 -10.00 -1.78
N ARG A 177 13.30 -10.91 -2.71
CA ARG A 177 14.26 -11.54 -3.62
C ARG A 177 14.53 -10.72 -4.88
N GLY A 178 13.82 -9.61 -5.09
CA GLY A 178 13.92 -8.81 -6.31
C GLY A 178 13.28 -9.49 -7.53
N ASP A 179 12.34 -10.41 -7.31
CA ASP A 179 11.58 -11.03 -8.42
C ASP A 179 10.48 -10.08 -8.90
N LEU A 180 9.78 -9.41 -7.97
CA LEU A 180 8.69 -8.47 -8.26
C LEU A 180 8.89 -7.11 -7.59
N ALA A 181 8.53 -6.04 -8.28
CA ALA A 181 8.39 -4.70 -7.74
C ALA A 181 6.90 -4.43 -7.56
N ILE A 182 6.36 -4.77 -6.38
CA ILE A 182 4.93 -4.67 -6.11
C ILE A 182 4.57 -3.24 -5.64
N THR A 183 3.71 -2.57 -6.40
CA THR A 183 2.96 -1.39 -5.95
C THR A 183 1.71 -1.86 -5.21
N TRP A 184 1.69 -1.69 -3.89
CA TRP A 184 0.55 -2.07 -3.05
C TRP A 184 -0.51 -0.98 -3.04
N VAL A 185 -1.72 -1.31 -3.50
CA VAL A 185 -2.85 -0.39 -3.57
C VAL A 185 -3.92 -0.81 -2.57
N ASN A 186 -4.43 0.15 -1.80
CA ASN A 186 -5.50 -0.10 -0.85
C ASN A 186 -6.82 -0.37 -1.59
N HIS A 187 -7.42 -1.54 -1.36
CA HIS A 187 -8.70 -1.92 -1.95
C HIS A 187 -9.86 -1.98 -0.93
N SER A 188 -9.80 -1.11 0.08
CA SER A 188 -10.67 -1.11 1.28
C SER A 188 -10.51 -2.35 2.16
N TYR A 189 -11.05 -2.29 3.39
CA TYR A 189 -10.99 -3.44 4.29
C TYR A 189 -11.98 -4.54 3.89
N HIS A 190 -13.26 -4.17 3.71
CA HIS A 190 -14.37 -5.12 3.52
C HIS A 190 -14.78 -5.37 2.07
N HIS A 191 -14.24 -4.60 1.10
CA HIS A 191 -14.69 -4.50 -0.31
C HIS A 191 -16.09 -5.09 -0.55
N ARG A 192 -17.13 -4.26 -0.41
CA ARG A 192 -18.52 -4.71 -0.39
C ARG A 192 -18.87 -5.42 -1.70
N TYR A 193 -18.92 -6.75 -1.65
CA TYR A 193 -19.41 -7.59 -2.73
C TYR A 193 -20.79 -8.14 -2.34
N ASN A 194 -21.80 -7.92 -3.19
CA ASN A 194 -23.10 -8.54 -3.03
C ASN A 194 -23.24 -9.67 -4.06
N PRO A 195 -23.18 -10.95 -3.66
CA PRO A 195 -23.32 -12.08 -4.59
C PRO A 195 -24.71 -12.16 -5.24
N ALA A 196 -25.72 -11.47 -4.69
CA ALA A 196 -27.09 -11.48 -5.18
C ALA A 196 -27.41 -10.35 -6.17
N CYS A 197 -26.48 -9.41 -6.40
CA CYS A 197 -26.65 -8.37 -7.40
C CYS A 197 -25.54 -8.48 -8.47
N PRO A 198 -25.87 -8.44 -9.77
CA PRO A 198 -24.89 -8.05 -10.77
C PRO A 198 -24.36 -6.64 -10.41
N TYR A 199 -23.11 -6.34 -10.76
CA TYR A 199 -22.57 -4.99 -10.59
C TYR A 199 -23.52 -3.99 -11.30
N PRO A 200 -24.01 -2.96 -10.57
CA PRO A 200 -24.83 -1.92 -11.17
C PRO A 200 -24.04 -1.05 -12.13
#